data_AF-A0A379GCQ5-F1
#
_entry.id   AF-A0A379GCQ5-F1
#
_cell.length_a   1.000
_cell.length_b   1.000
_cell.length_c   1.000
_cell.angle_alpha   90.00
_cell.angle_beta   90.00
_cell.angle_gamma   90.00
#
_symmetry.space_group_name_H-M   'P 1'
#
loop_
_entity.id
_entity.type
_entity.pdbx_description
1 polymer ?
#
loop_
_entity_poly.entity_id
_entity_poly.type
_entity_poly.pdbx_seq_one_letter_code
_entity_poly.pdbx_strand_id
1 'polypeptide(L)'
;MSANSVFQQLWDKAQCTFSTKLNELAPFSEREQQFFAFSPFATEHLRVNPHWLTEIRQTPPVSDEWQNYSSQLKQQLTHVDNEDDLMAILRQFRHQQLVRIAWSQFFQLCDTPCTLKQLSVLAETLISVAKDTLYQQCCQQWGTPCDSEGKPQPLLILGMGKLGGFELNFSSDIDLIFAYPENGVTQGGRRELDNAQFFTPIRAKTD
;
A
#
# COMPACT_ATOMS: atom_id res chain seq x y z
N MET A 1 -34.56 -2.46 19.10
CA MET A 1 -33.38 -1.56 19.12
C MET A 1 -33.47 -0.68 17.89
N SER A 2 -33.65 0.63 18.04
CA SER A 2 -33.78 1.53 16.88
C SER A 2 -32.40 1.74 16.23
N ALA A 3 -32.33 1.96 14.92
CA ALA A 3 -31.07 2.19 14.20
C ALA A 3 -30.22 3.33 14.82
N ASN A 4 -30.88 4.33 15.42
CA ASN A 4 -30.23 5.43 16.14
C ASN A 4 -29.46 4.98 17.39
N SER A 5 -29.87 3.91 18.07
CA SER A 5 -29.15 3.44 19.27
C SER A 5 -27.83 2.75 18.91
N VAL A 6 -27.75 2.09 17.75
CA VAL A 6 -26.53 1.40 17.30
C VAL A 6 -25.50 2.41 16.80
N PHE A 7 -25.92 3.40 16.01
CA PHE A 7 -25.02 4.47 15.57
C PHE A 7 -24.40 5.20 16.76
N GLN A 8 -25.21 5.60 17.75
CA GLN A 8 -24.70 6.31 18.92
C GLN A 8 -23.65 5.48 19.67
N GLN A 9 -23.89 4.19 19.88
CA GLN A 9 -22.93 3.29 20.52
C GLN A 9 -21.60 3.18 19.75
N LEU A 10 -21.67 3.07 18.42
CA LEU A 10 -20.48 2.99 17.57
C LEU A 10 -19.72 4.32 17.54
N TRP A 11 -20.44 5.44 17.51
CA TRP A 11 -19.86 6.77 17.55
C TRP A 11 -19.17 7.05 18.89
N ASP A 12 -19.85 6.78 20.01
CA ASP A 12 -19.25 6.94 21.35
C ASP A 12 -17.98 6.10 21.48
N LYS A 13 -18.02 4.85 20.98
CA LYS A 13 -16.84 3.96 20.95
C LYS A 13 -15.71 4.55 20.10
N ALA A 14 -16.01 5.10 18.93
CA ALA A 14 -15.02 5.72 18.06
C ALA A 14 -14.39 6.95 18.75
N GLN A 15 -15.21 7.84 19.30
CA GLN A 15 -14.76 9.04 20.02
C GLN A 15 -13.84 8.72 21.19
N CYS A 16 -14.11 7.66 21.95
CA CYS A 16 -13.24 7.23 23.05
C CYS A 16 -11.81 6.90 22.60
N THR A 17 -11.61 6.57 21.32
CA THR A 17 -10.27 6.31 20.77
C THR A 17 -9.58 7.57 20.29
N PHE A 18 -10.27 8.70 20.08
CA PHE A 18 -9.67 9.86 19.42
C PHE A 18 -8.46 10.41 20.18
N SER A 19 -7.40 10.72 19.45
CA SER A 19 -6.26 11.46 20.00
C SER A 19 -6.64 12.92 20.22
N THR A 20 -5.92 13.63 21.09
CA THR A 20 -6.12 15.07 21.31
C THR A 20 -6.07 15.84 19.99
N LYS A 21 -5.08 15.54 19.15
CA LYS A 21 -4.91 16.15 17.83
C LYS A 21 -6.06 15.85 16.87
N LEU A 22 -6.66 14.66 16.92
CA LEU A 22 -7.83 14.36 16.11
C LEU A 22 -9.04 15.16 16.59
N ASN A 23 -9.25 15.27 17.90
CA ASN A 23 -10.34 16.07 18.49
C ASN A 23 -10.25 17.56 18.13
N GLU A 24 -9.03 18.11 17.97
CA GLU A 24 -8.80 19.49 17.52
C GLU A 24 -9.32 19.76 16.10
N LEU A 25 -9.56 18.72 15.29
CA LEU A 25 -10.12 18.84 13.93
C LEU A 25 -11.65 18.94 13.91
N ALA A 26 -12.31 18.97 15.07
CA ALA A 26 -13.73 19.26 15.18
C ALA A 26 -14.06 20.69 14.65
N PRO A 27 -15.29 20.96 14.20
CA PRO A 27 -16.45 20.06 14.21
C PRO A 27 -16.38 18.94 13.15
N PHE A 28 -16.94 17.78 13.50
CA PHE A 28 -17.16 16.68 12.55
C PHE A 28 -18.61 16.74 12.06
N SER A 29 -18.78 16.74 10.74
CA SER A 29 -20.11 16.64 10.11
C SER A 29 -20.77 15.30 10.47
N GLU A 30 -22.10 15.23 10.38
CA GLU A 30 -22.84 13.98 10.68
C GLU A 30 -22.32 12.79 9.86
N ARG A 31 -22.03 13.00 8.57
CA ARG A 31 -21.47 11.94 7.71
C ARG A 31 -20.06 11.52 8.12
N GLU A 32 -19.22 12.43 8.62
CA GLU A 32 -17.91 12.07 9.17
C GLU A 32 -18.05 11.25 10.45
N GLN A 33 -18.98 11.62 11.34
CA GLN A 33 -19.27 10.84 12.54
C GLN A 33 -19.71 9.42 12.17
N GLN A 34 -20.56 9.28 11.15
CA GLN A 34 -20.94 7.97 10.60
C GLN A 34 -19.71 7.24 10.02
N PHE A 35 -18.85 7.90 9.27
CA PHE A 35 -17.62 7.28 8.73
C PHE A 35 -16.74 6.72 9.85
N PHE A 36 -16.48 7.51 10.90
CA PHE A 36 -15.71 7.04 12.06
C PHE A 36 -16.38 5.88 12.80
N ALA A 37 -17.71 5.93 12.95
CA ALA A 37 -18.49 4.90 13.62
C ALA A 37 -18.48 3.57 12.86
N PHE A 38 -18.56 3.60 11.52
CA PHE A 38 -18.69 2.41 10.67
C PHE A 38 -17.36 1.90 10.10
N SER A 39 -16.27 2.67 10.19
CA SER A 39 -14.94 2.28 9.73
C SER A 39 -13.91 2.27 10.87
N PRO A 40 -13.87 1.23 11.73
CA PRO A 40 -12.87 1.11 12.78
C PRO A 40 -11.43 1.18 12.25
N PHE A 41 -11.19 0.62 11.05
CA PHE A 41 -9.91 0.70 10.37
C PHE A 41 -9.50 2.15 10.10
N ALA A 42 -10.38 2.95 9.49
CA ALA A 42 -10.06 4.34 9.19
C ALA A 42 -9.92 5.17 10.47
N THR A 43 -10.77 4.93 11.47
CA THR A 43 -10.69 5.59 12.78
C THR A 43 -9.35 5.36 13.46
N GLU A 44 -8.85 4.12 13.49
CA GLU A 44 -7.55 3.82 14.11
C GLU A 44 -6.40 4.52 13.38
N HIS A 45 -6.43 4.56 12.05
CA HIS A 45 -5.40 5.24 11.28
C HIS A 45 -5.47 6.76 11.36
N LEU A 46 -6.67 7.36 11.37
CA LEU A 46 -6.87 8.80 11.53
C LEU A 46 -6.56 9.27 12.96
N ARG A 47 -6.74 8.41 13.96
CA ARG A 47 -6.31 8.67 15.34
C ARG A 47 -4.80 8.87 15.43
N VAL A 48 -4.04 8.00 14.76
CA VAL A 48 -2.57 8.05 14.73
C VAL A 48 -2.06 9.14 13.78
N ASN A 49 -2.73 9.35 12.64
CA ASN A 49 -2.35 10.33 11.61
C ASN A 49 -3.48 11.35 11.34
N PRO A 50 -3.79 12.28 12.27
CA PRO A 50 -4.90 13.21 12.09
C PRO A 50 -4.78 14.11 10.85
N HIS A 51 -3.55 14.39 10.40
CA HIS A 51 -3.33 15.22 9.20
C HIS A 51 -3.94 14.62 7.93
N TRP A 52 -4.12 13.29 7.84
CA TRP A 52 -4.80 12.64 6.72
C TRP A 52 -6.26 13.11 6.58
N LEU A 53 -6.96 13.37 7.68
CA LEU A 53 -8.33 13.91 7.63
C LEU A 53 -8.32 15.33 7.05
N THR A 54 -7.36 16.16 7.48
CA THR A 54 -7.17 17.51 6.95
C THR A 54 -6.90 17.48 5.45
N GLU A 55 -6.02 16.59 4.99
CA GLU A 55 -5.72 16.39 3.57
C GLU A 55 -6.94 15.91 2.78
N ILE A 56 -7.71 14.95 3.30
CA ILE A 56 -8.95 14.47 2.66
C ILE A 56 -9.99 15.58 2.54
N ARG A 57 -10.12 16.44 3.56
CA ARG A 57 -11.05 17.59 3.52
C ARG A 57 -10.62 18.64 2.50
N GLN A 58 -9.32 18.91 2.39
CA GLN A 58 -8.78 19.89 1.44
C GLN A 58 -8.78 19.36 0.01
N THR A 59 -8.41 18.09 -0.17
CA THR A 59 -8.31 17.40 -1.45
C THR A 59 -9.03 16.05 -1.36
N PRO A 60 -10.36 16.06 -1.55
CA PRO A 60 -11.17 14.84 -1.52
C PRO A 60 -10.70 13.80 -2.54
N PRO A 61 -10.84 12.50 -2.25
CA PRO A 61 -10.47 11.46 -3.19
C PRO A 61 -11.37 11.48 -4.42
N VAL A 62 -10.77 11.15 -5.56
CA VAL A 62 -11.42 11.09 -6.87
C VAL A 62 -11.30 9.68 -7.48
N SER A 63 -12.19 9.35 -8.42
CA SER A 63 -12.29 7.99 -8.97
C SER A 63 -11.03 7.48 -9.67
N ASP A 64 -10.22 8.39 -10.20
CA ASP A 64 -9.02 8.11 -11.00
C ASP A 64 -7.70 8.36 -10.25
N GLU A 65 -7.74 8.57 -8.93
CA GLU A 65 -6.56 8.87 -8.11
C GLU A 65 -5.47 7.79 -8.22
N TRP A 66 -5.86 6.54 -8.49
CA TRP A 66 -4.96 5.40 -8.72
C TRP A 66 -3.92 5.62 -9.82
N GLN A 67 -4.19 6.50 -10.79
CA GLN A 67 -3.24 6.85 -11.85
C GLN A 67 -1.97 7.51 -11.30
N ASN A 68 -2.07 8.17 -10.15
CA ASN A 68 -0.99 8.93 -9.54
C ASN A 68 -0.27 8.15 -8.42
N TYR A 69 -0.72 6.95 -8.05
CA TYR A 69 -0.12 6.22 -6.94
C TYR A 69 1.37 5.95 -7.14
N SER A 70 1.78 5.54 -8.35
CA SER A 70 3.19 5.26 -8.63
C SER A 70 4.08 6.51 -8.53
N SER A 71 3.63 7.64 -9.08
CA SER A 71 4.39 8.89 -9.07
C SER A 71 4.48 9.47 -7.65
N GLN A 72 3.38 9.47 -6.90
CA GLN A 72 3.34 9.92 -5.51
C GLN A 72 4.24 9.07 -4.61
N LEU A 73 4.17 7.73 -4.73
CA LEU A 73 5.00 6.85 -3.93
C LEU A 73 6.48 7.01 -4.25
N LYS A 74 6.86 7.09 -5.54
CA LYS A 74 8.25 7.35 -5.96
C LYS A 74 8.78 8.69 -5.43
N GLN A 75 7.94 9.72 -5.39
CA GLN A 75 8.32 11.00 -4.80
C GLN A 75 8.63 10.88 -3.30
N GLN A 76 7.87 10.09 -2.54
CA GLN A 76 8.15 9.85 -1.13
C GLN A 76 9.44 9.04 -0.91
N LEU A 77 9.85 8.23 -1.89
CA LEU A 77 11.03 7.36 -1.82
C LEU A 77 12.32 7.98 -2.37
N THR A 78 12.32 9.25 -2.78
CA THR A 78 13.46 9.86 -3.50
C THR A 78 14.76 9.93 -2.68
N HIS A 79 14.66 9.90 -1.34
CA HIS A 79 15.81 10.01 -0.43
C HIS A 79 15.91 8.84 0.56
N VAL A 80 15.45 7.65 0.14
CA VAL A 80 15.40 6.47 0.99
C VAL A 80 16.55 5.55 0.67
N ASP A 81 17.55 5.53 1.55
CA ASP A 81 18.79 4.79 1.35
C ASP A 81 18.82 3.44 2.10
N ASN A 82 17.87 3.21 3.01
CA ASN A 82 17.78 1.98 3.78
C ASN A 82 16.43 1.29 3.64
N GLU A 83 16.44 0.00 3.94
CA GLU A 83 15.31 -0.89 3.76
C GLU A 83 14.19 -0.67 4.80
N ASP A 84 14.54 -0.36 6.04
CA ASP A 84 13.56 -0.17 7.11
C ASP A 84 12.65 1.03 6.82
N ASP A 85 13.24 2.12 6.35
CA ASP A 85 12.54 3.33 5.91
C ASP A 85 11.70 3.07 4.66
N LEU A 86 12.22 2.31 3.68
CA LEU A 86 11.45 1.88 2.51
C LEU A 86 10.18 1.15 2.95
N MET A 87 10.32 0.14 3.81
CA MET A 87 9.18 -0.65 4.27
C MET A 87 8.22 0.18 5.13
N ALA A 88 8.72 1.13 5.92
CA ALA A 88 7.89 2.05 6.69
C ALA A 88 7.05 2.96 5.78
N ILE A 89 7.67 3.54 4.74
CA ILE A 89 6.99 4.42 3.77
C ILE A 89 5.96 3.63 2.96
N LEU A 90 6.30 2.43 2.48
CA LEU A 90 5.35 1.56 1.77
C LEU A 90 4.12 1.25 2.63
N ARG A 91 4.32 0.90 3.90
CA ARG A 91 3.21 0.67 4.85
C ARG A 91 2.39 1.94 5.06
N GLN A 92 3.04 3.08 5.31
CA GLN A 92 2.35 4.34 5.53
C GLN A 92 1.52 4.76 4.32
N PHE A 93 2.10 4.69 3.12
CA PHE A 93 1.42 4.99 1.86
C PHE A 93 0.22 4.06 1.65
N ARG A 94 0.40 2.75 1.85
CA ARG A 94 -0.70 1.77 1.78
C ARG A 94 -1.86 2.18 2.70
N HIS A 95 -1.58 2.44 3.97
CA HIS A 95 -2.62 2.78 4.94
C HIS A 95 -3.30 4.11 4.61
N GLN A 96 -2.55 5.12 4.18
CA GLN A 96 -3.11 6.41 3.75
C GLN A 96 -4.06 6.22 2.57
N GLN A 97 -3.66 5.48 1.54
CA GLN A 97 -4.52 5.22 0.38
C GLN A 97 -5.73 4.36 0.73
N LEU A 98 -5.60 3.34 1.59
CA LEU A 98 -6.75 2.56 2.06
C LEU A 98 -7.76 3.42 2.82
N VAL A 99 -7.32 4.39 3.64
CA VAL A 99 -8.22 5.35 4.30
C VAL A 99 -8.95 6.21 3.26
N ARG A 100 -8.23 6.70 2.23
CA ARG A 100 -8.82 7.48 1.13
C ARG A 100 -9.82 6.67 0.30
N ILE A 101 -9.53 5.42 -0.01
CA ILE A 101 -10.44 4.51 -0.72
C ILE A 101 -11.68 4.23 0.14
N ALA A 102 -11.50 3.94 1.43
CA ALA A 102 -12.62 3.73 2.36
C ALA A 102 -13.52 4.96 2.47
N TRP A 103 -12.92 6.15 2.51
CA TRP A 103 -13.64 7.42 2.45
C TRP A 103 -14.43 7.53 1.15
N SER A 104 -13.77 7.33 0.00
CA SER A 104 -14.40 7.40 -1.32
C SER A 104 -15.61 6.45 -1.43
N GLN A 105 -15.47 5.20 -0.96
CA GLN A 105 -16.55 4.22 -0.96
C GLN A 105 -17.70 4.63 -0.03
N PHE A 106 -17.39 5.06 1.20
CA PHE A 106 -18.40 5.45 2.20
C PHE A 106 -19.22 6.67 1.76
N PHE A 107 -18.54 7.66 1.18
CA PHE A 107 -19.17 8.88 0.68
C PHE A 107 -19.77 8.72 -0.71
N GLN A 108 -19.67 7.53 -1.33
CA GLN A 108 -20.17 7.21 -2.68
C GLN A 108 -19.55 8.09 -3.78
N LEU A 109 -18.27 8.45 -3.62
CA LEU A 109 -17.50 9.20 -4.61
C LEU A 109 -16.95 8.30 -5.74
N CYS A 110 -16.98 6.99 -5.53
CA CYS A 110 -16.47 5.95 -6.43
C CYS A 110 -17.38 4.73 -6.29
N ASP A 111 -17.74 4.10 -7.41
CA ASP A 111 -18.55 2.89 -7.41
C ASP A 111 -17.71 1.65 -7.05
N THR A 112 -18.36 0.49 -6.97
CA THR A 112 -17.68 -0.76 -6.60
C THR A 112 -16.56 -1.13 -7.59
N PRO A 113 -16.77 -1.14 -8.92
CA PRO A 113 -15.68 -1.40 -9.87
C PRO A 113 -14.50 -0.44 -9.72
N CYS A 114 -14.78 0.85 -9.54
CA CYS A 114 -13.75 1.86 -9.28
C CYS A 114 -12.98 1.54 -7.98
N THR A 115 -13.66 1.13 -6.91
CA THR A 115 -13.05 0.79 -5.62
C THR A 115 -12.13 -0.44 -5.74
N LEU A 116 -12.59 -1.51 -6.41
CA LEU A 116 -11.81 -2.72 -6.66
C LEU A 116 -10.55 -2.42 -7.50
N LYS A 117 -10.69 -1.54 -8.50
CA LYS A 117 -9.57 -1.09 -9.31
C LYS A 117 -8.55 -0.30 -8.48
N GLN A 118 -8.99 0.64 -7.65
CA GLN A 118 -8.08 1.40 -6.79
C GLN A 118 -7.30 0.49 -5.84
N LEU A 119 -7.96 -0.49 -5.23
CA LEU A 119 -7.33 -1.46 -4.35
C LEU A 119 -6.30 -2.33 -5.09
N SER A 120 -6.65 -2.83 -6.28
CA SER A 120 -5.77 -3.67 -7.08
C SER A 120 -4.54 -2.90 -7.57
N VAL A 121 -4.73 -1.69 -8.10
CA VAL A 121 -3.62 -0.83 -8.56
C VAL A 121 -2.73 -0.38 -7.39
N LEU A 122 -3.30 -0.14 -6.20
CA LEU A 122 -2.51 0.14 -5.01
C LEU A 122 -1.57 -1.02 -4.68
N ALA A 123 -2.08 -2.25 -4.66
CA ALA A 123 -1.29 -3.45 -4.40
C ALA A 123 -0.17 -3.62 -5.46
N GLU A 124 -0.51 -3.54 -6.76
CA GLU A 124 0.49 -3.62 -7.84
C GLU A 124 1.57 -2.54 -7.72
N THR A 125 1.17 -1.31 -7.40
CA THR A 125 2.10 -0.19 -7.25
C THR A 125 3.09 -0.44 -6.12
N LEU A 126 2.60 -0.88 -4.96
CA LEU A 126 3.43 -1.18 -3.80
C LEU A 126 4.42 -2.33 -4.11
N ILE A 127 3.92 -3.42 -4.71
CA ILE A 127 4.74 -4.59 -5.06
C ILE A 127 5.81 -4.21 -6.08
N SER A 128 5.43 -3.49 -7.16
CA SER A 128 6.38 -3.09 -8.20
C SER A 128 7.47 -2.18 -7.65
N VAL A 129 7.09 -1.17 -6.86
CA VAL A 129 8.06 -0.22 -6.31
C VAL A 129 8.99 -0.90 -5.31
N ALA A 130 8.46 -1.76 -4.43
CA ALA A 130 9.26 -2.55 -3.49
C ALA A 130 10.25 -3.44 -4.23
N LYS A 131 9.77 -4.22 -5.21
CA LYS A 131 10.59 -5.10 -6.04
C LYS A 131 11.71 -4.34 -6.74
N ASP A 132 11.39 -3.24 -7.43
CA ASP A 132 12.37 -2.47 -8.19
C ASP A 132 13.43 -1.85 -7.27
N THR A 133 13.02 -1.31 -6.12
CA THR A 133 13.94 -0.69 -5.16
C THR A 133 14.88 -1.72 -4.54
N LEU A 134 14.32 -2.84 -4.05
CA LEU A 134 15.10 -3.92 -3.45
C LEU A 134 16.05 -4.57 -4.46
N TYR A 135 15.61 -4.75 -5.72
CA TYR A 135 16.46 -5.27 -6.78
C TYR A 135 17.68 -4.36 -7.01
N GLN A 136 17.48 -3.04 -7.06
CA GLN A 136 18.59 -2.09 -7.22
C GLN A 136 19.55 -2.12 -6.02
N GLN A 137 19.03 -2.16 -4.79
CA GLN A 137 19.84 -2.26 -3.58
C GLN A 137 20.67 -3.57 -3.56
N CYS A 138 20.05 -4.70 -3.89
CA CYS A 138 20.76 -5.98 -4.00
C CYS A 138 21.82 -5.95 -5.11
N CYS A 139 21.54 -5.30 -6.24
CA CYS A 139 22.52 -5.14 -7.32
C CYS A 139 23.75 -4.33 -6.86
N GLN A 140 23.56 -3.26 -6.10
CA GLN A 140 24.67 -2.47 -5.55
C GLN A 140 25.51 -3.28 -4.56
N GLN A 141 24.89 -4.18 -3.80
CA GLN A 141 25.58 -4.98 -2.78
C GLN A 141 26.28 -6.21 -3.34
N TRP A 142 25.65 -6.93 -4.26
CA TRP A 142 26.07 -8.28 -4.70
C TRP A 142 26.34 -8.40 -6.20
N GLY A 143 26.16 -7.32 -6.97
CA GLY A 143 26.22 -7.36 -8.43
C GLY A 143 24.88 -7.72 -9.06
N THR A 144 24.81 -7.64 -10.39
CA THR A 144 23.57 -7.87 -11.15
C THR A 144 23.41 -9.36 -11.45
N PRO A 145 22.26 -10.00 -11.15
CA PRO A 145 22.02 -11.40 -11.51
C PRO A 145 21.99 -11.54 -13.03
N CYS A 146 22.79 -12.45 -13.58
CA CYS A 146 22.86 -12.70 -15.02
C CYS A 146 22.68 -14.19 -15.32
N ASP A 147 22.32 -14.51 -16.56
CA ASP A 147 22.39 -15.88 -17.10
C ASP A 147 23.81 -16.24 -17.54
N SER A 148 23.96 -17.42 -18.14
CA SER A 148 25.24 -17.93 -18.65
C SER A 148 25.87 -17.07 -19.76
N GLU A 149 25.08 -16.26 -20.46
CA GLU A 149 25.54 -15.34 -21.50
C GLU A 149 25.86 -13.93 -20.95
N GLY A 150 25.67 -13.73 -19.64
CA GLY A 150 25.90 -12.45 -18.98
C GLY A 150 24.74 -11.46 -19.12
N LYS A 151 23.55 -11.92 -19.57
CA LYS A 151 22.38 -11.06 -19.71
C LYS A 151 21.62 -10.95 -18.38
N PRO A 152 21.26 -9.71 -17.94
CA PRO A 152 20.57 -9.49 -16.68
C PRO A 152 19.23 -10.23 -16.57
N GLN A 153 18.98 -10.83 -15.42
CA GLN A 153 17.76 -11.57 -15.11
C GLN A 153 16.82 -10.74 -14.24
N PRO A 154 15.57 -10.46 -14.69
CA PRO A 154 14.59 -9.76 -13.87
C PRO A 154 13.90 -10.71 -12.89
N LEU A 155 13.41 -10.15 -11.77
CA LEU A 155 12.40 -10.82 -10.95
C LEU A 155 11.01 -10.56 -11.56
N LEU A 156 10.30 -11.64 -11.88
CA LEU A 156 8.91 -11.64 -12.31
C LEU A 156 8.02 -11.98 -11.12
N ILE A 157 6.94 -11.22 -10.95
CA ILE A 157 5.92 -11.43 -9.93
C ILE A 157 4.58 -11.56 -10.64
N LEU A 158 3.92 -12.70 -10.47
CA LEU A 158 2.57 -12.92 -10.98
C LEU A 158 1.58 -12.78 -9.84
N GLY A 159 0.67 -11.81 -9.95
CA GLY A 159 -0.49 -11.69 -9.08
C GLY A 159 -1.55 -12.72 -9.46
N MET A 160 -1.89 -13.59 -8.54
CA MET A 160 -2.90 -14.63 -8.72
C MET A 160 -4.23 -14.22 -8.07
N GLY A 161 -5.27 -15.03 -8.28
CA GLY A 161 -6.57 -14.85 -7.65
C GLY A 161 -7.19 -13.47 -7.93
N LYS A 162 -7.61 -12.78 -6.86
CA LYS A 162 -8.29 -11.48 -6.95
C LYS A 162 -7.38 -10.36 -7.43
N LEU A 163 -6.09 -10.41 -7.10
CA LEU A 163 -5.14 -9.43 -7.64
C LEU A 163 -5.01 -9.61 -9.15
N GLY A 164 -4.79 -10.84 -9.62
CA GLY A 164 -4.70 -11.14 -11.06
C GLY A 164 -5.98 -10.84 -11.85
N GLY A 165 -7.14 -10.89 -11.18
CA GLY A 165 -8.44 -10.51 -11.75
C GLY A 165 -8.79 -9.02 -11.65
N PHE A 166 -7.98 -8.18 -10.99
CA PHE A 166 -8.30 -6.78 -10.67
C PHE A 166 -9.57 -6.60 -9.81
N GLU A 167 -9.83 -7.54 -8.91
CA GLU A 167 -11.03 -7.60 -8.05
C GLU A 167 -10.66 -7.63 -6.55
N LEU A 168 -9.55 -6.97 -6.18
CA LEU A 168 -9.07 -6.94 -4.80
C LEU A 168 -10.06 -6.22 -3.88
N ASN A 169 -10.35 -6.81 -2.71
CA ASN A 169 -11.12 -6.19 -1.62
C ASN A 169 -10.20 -5.72 -0.47
N PHE A 170 -10.74 -4.93 0.47
CA PHE A 170 -9.99 -4.43 1.63
C PHE A 170 -9.36 -5.50 2.51
N SER A 171 -9.99 -6.67 2.62
CA SER A 171 -9.55 -7.80 3.45
C SER A 171 -8.95 -8.93 2.63
N SER A 172 -8.57 -8.64 1.39
CA SER A 172 -8.12 -9.64 0.44
C SER A 172 -6.67 -9.99 0.71
N ASP A 173 -6.37 -11.27 0.85
CA ASP A 173 -4.99 -11.75 0.75
C ASP A 173 -4.49 -11.56 -0.69
N ILE A 174 -3.17 -11.44 -0.83
CA ILE A 174 -2.50 -11.32 -2.12
C ILE A 174 -1.72 -12.62 -2.35
N ASP A 175 -2.04 -13.31 -3.44
CA ASP A 175 -1.36 -14.53 -3.85
C ASP A 175 -0.32 -14.20 -4.92
N LEU A 176 0.97 -14.40 -4.62
CA LEU A 176 2.08 -14.08 -5.53
C LEU A 176 2.86 -15.32 -5.95
N ILE A 177 3.22 -15.40 -7.22
CA ILE A 177 4.21 -16.35 -7.73
C ILE A 177 5.44 -15.58 -8.20
N PHE A 178 6.60 -16.00 -7.72
CA PHE A 178 7.89 -15.41 -8.06
C PHE A 178 8.64 -16.30 -9.02
N ALA A 179 9.14 -15.72 -10.12
CA ALA A 179 9.91 -16.44 -11.13
C ALA A 179 11.02 -15.55 -11.69
N TYR A 180 12.05 -16.18 -12.25
CA TYR A 180 13.06 -15.53 -13.08
C TYR A 180 13.38 -16.44 -14.27
N PRO A 181 13.77 -15.90 -15.43
CA PRO A 181 13.83 -16.68 -16.67
C PRO A 181 14.86 -17.81 -16.63
N GLU A 182 16.07 -17.52 -16.17
CA GLU A 182 17.20 -18.46 -16.23
C GLU A 182 18.04 -18.46 -14.95
N ASN A 183 18.62 -19.63 -14.66
CA ASN A 183 19.62 -19.77 -13.61
C ASN A 183 20.93 -19.07 -14.01
N GLY A 184 21.73 -18.74 -13.02
CA GLY A 184 23.02 -18.10 -13.22
C GLY A 184 23.53 -17.48 -11.94
N VAL A 185 24.45 -16.54 -12.08
CA VAL A 185 25.13 -15.90 -10.96
C VAL A 185 25.20 -14.39 -11.13
N THR A 186 25.38 -13.69 -10.02
CA THR A 186 25.62 -12.24 -10.05
C THR A 186 26.97 -11.90 -10.67
N GLN A 187 27.00 -10.81 -11.45
CA GLN A 187 28.19 -10.24 -12.06
C GLN A 187 28.43 -8.80 -11.58
N GLY A 188 29.70 -8.40 -11.49
CA GLY A 188 30.10 -7.05 -11.06
C GLY A 188 30.09 -6.82 -9.54
N GLY A 189 29.76 -7.83 -8.75
CA GLY A 189 29.85 -7.81 -7.28
C GLY A 189 31.21 -8.26 -6.76
N ARG A 190 31.43 -8.13 -5.43
CA ARG A 190 32.65 -8.63 -4.76
C ARG A 190 32.74 -10.17 -4.74
N ARG A 191 31.60 -10.85 -4.84
CA ARG A 191 31.46 -12.31 -4.86
C ARG A 191 30.33 -12.69 -5.80
N GLU A 192 30.45 -13.85 -6.43
CA GLU A 192 29.36 -14.46 -7.19
C GLU A 192 28.33 -15.03 -6.22
N LEU A 193 27.06 -14.74 -6.49
CA LEU A 193 25.91 -15.26 -5.76
C LEU A 193 24.97 -15.93 -6.77
N ASP A 194 24.44 -17.11 -6.42
CA ASP A 194 23.44 -17.78 -7.26
C ASP A 194 22.16 -16.93 -7.38
N ASN A 195 21.55 -16.89 -8.57
CA ASN A 195 20.33 -16.10 -8.81
C ASN A 195 19.21 -16.46 -7.82
N ALA A 196 19.05 -17.73 -7.42
CA ALA A 196 18.07 -18.13 -6.42
C ALA A 196 18.35 -17.49 -5.05
N GLN A 197 19.63 -17.41 -4.67
CA GLN A 197 20.05 -16.75 -3.43
C GLN A 197 19.89 -15.23 -3.53
N PHE A 198 20.15 -14.64 -4.70
CA PHE A 198 19.95 -13.21 -4.96
C PHE A 198 18.49 -12.78 -4.80
N PHE A 199 17.54 -13.55 -5.35
CA PHE A 199 16.12 -13.19 -5.33
C PHE A 199 15.39 -13.52 -4.02
N THR A 200 15.93 -14.42 -3.19
CA THR A 200 15.34 -14.81 -1.90
C THR A 200 14.98 -13.63 -0.97
N PRO A 201 15.89 -12.68 -0.69
CA PRO A 201 15.58 -11.56 0.19
C PRO A 201 14.56 -10.59 -0.39
N ILE A 202 14.52 -10.44 -1.73
CA ILE A 202 13.51 -9.60 -2.41
C ILE A 202 12.13 -10.25 -2.23
N ARG A 203 12.03 -11.55 -2.54
CA ARG A 203 10.80 -12.33 -2.34
C ARG A 203 10.23 -12.16 -0.94
N ALA A 204 11.07 -12.36 0.08
CA ALA A 204 10.64 -12.33 1.48
C ALA A 204 10.07 -10.97 1.96
N LYS A 205 10.29 -9.88 1.22
CA LYS A 205 9.85 -8.52 1.59
C LYS A 205 8.69 -8.02 0.73
N THR A 206 8.47 -8.66 -0.40
CA THR A 206 7.39 -8.34 -1.34
C THR A 206 6.19 -9.29 -1.24
N ASP A 207 6.36 -10.39 -0.49
CA ASP A 207 5.28 -11.30 -0.06
C ASP A 207 4.51 -10.68 1.12
#